data_AF-A0AA39FB27-F1
#
_entry.id   AF-A0AA39FB27-F1
#
_cell.length_a   1.000
_cell.length_b   1.000
_cell.length_c   1.000
_cell.angle_alpha   90.00
_cell.angle_beta   90.00
_cell.angle_gamma   90.00
#
_symmetry.space_group_name_H-M   'P 1'
#
loop_
_entity.id
_entity.type
_entity.pdbx_description
1 polymer ?
#
loop_
_entity_poly.entity_id
_entity_poly.type
_entity_poly.pdbx_seq_one_letter_code
_entity_poly.pdbx_strand_id
1 'polypeptide(L)'
;MCSDSWISAFCQLMLDCHWWMSREWDTELLIRKLPFQRLVREIAQDFKTDLRFQSSAVMALQEASEAYLVGLFEDTNLCAIHAKRVTIMPKDIQLARRIRGERA
;
A
#
# COMPACT_ATOMS: atom_id res chain seq x y z
N MET A 1 -5.30 9.47 37.48
CA MET A 1 -6.20 9.00 36.41
C MET A 1 -6.00 9.90 35.20
N CYS A 2 -5.01 9.59 34.38
CA CYS A 2 -4.85 10.15 33.03
C CYS A 2 -4.67 8.91 32.15
N SER A 3 -5.67 8.66 31.31
CA SER A 3 -6.00 7.39 30.69
C SER A 3 -4.97 6.94 29.64
N ASP A 4 -4.83 5.62 29.57
CA ASP A 4 -3.88 4.78 28.81
C ASP A 4 -3.88 4.93 27.26
N SER A 5 -4.30 6.07 26.71
CA SER A 5 -4.37 6.29 25.26
C SER A 5 -3.05 6.73 24.62
N TRP A 6 -2.16 7.36 25.39
CA TRP A 6 -0.87 7.85 24.87
C TRP A 6 0.17 6.74 24.70
N ILE A 7 0.13 5.71 25.53
CA ILE A 7 1.03 4.56 25.43
C ILE A 7 0.67 3.71 24.21
N SER A 8 -0.61 3.56 23.89
CA SER A 8 -1.05 2.88 22.66
C SER A 8 -0.61 3.65 21.40
N ALA A 9 -0.80 4.98 21.35
CA ALA A 9 -0.36 5.78 20.21
C ALA A 9 1.17 5.80 20.05
N PHE A 10 1.91 5.83 21.17
CA PHE A 10 3.38 5.77 21.15
C PHE A 10 3.90 4.38 20.80
N CYS A 11 3.27 3.30 21.29
CA CYS A 11 3.58 1.93 20.86
C CYS A 11 3.18 1.69 19.41
N GLN A 12 2.11 2.31 18.90
CA GLN A 12 1.71 2.23 17.49
C GLN A 12 2.72 2.97 16.60
N LEU A 13 3.13 4.19 16.97
CA LEU A 13 4.20 4.93 16.28
C LEU A 13 5.56 4.22 16.35
N MET A 14 5.85 3.54 17.47
CA MET A 14 7.09 2.77 17.65
C MET A 14 7.03 1.44 16.88
N LEU A 15 5.86 0.80 16.77
CA LEU A 15 5.62 -0.34 15.89
C LEU A 15 5.64 0.07 14.43
N ASP A 16 5.13 1.25 14.06
CA ASP A 16 5.17 1.81 12.70
C ASP A 16 6.59 2.20 12.29
N CYS A 17 7.40 2.78 13.19
CA CYS A 17 8.83 3.03 12.97
C CYS A 17 9.64 1.73 12.93
N HIS A 18 9.38 0.76 13.80
CA HIS A 18 10.06 -0.54 13.75
C HIS A 18 9.65 -1.34 12.51
N TRP A 19 8.40 -1.24 12.06
CA TRP A 19 7.93 -1.78 10.79
C TRP A 19 8.54 -1.04 9.60
N TRP A 20 8.63 0.29 9.64
CA TRP A 20 9.29 1.08 8.60
C TRP A 20 10.77 0.72 8.48
N MET A 21 11.45 0.63 9.62
CA MET A 21 12.84 0.22 9.72
C MET A 21 12.99 -1.22 9.20
N SER A 22 12.23 -2.20 9.69
CA SER A 22 12.29 -3.59 9.18
C SER A 22 11.97 -3.74 7.69
N ARG A 23 11.14 -2.86 7.11
CA ARG A 23 10.79 -2.89 5.68
C ARG A 23 11.93 -2.45 4.77
N GLU A 24 12.86 -1.62 5.27
CA GLU A 24 14.01 -1.11 4.49
C GLU A 24 15.11 -2.16 4.27
N TRP A 25 15.17 -3.24 5.05
CA TRP A 25 16.30 -4.18 4.99
C TRP A 25 16.00 -5.57 4.41
N ASP A 26 14.76 -5.94 4.07
CA ASP A 26 14.48 -7.29 3.51
C ASP A 26 13.23 -7.42 2.58
N THR A 27 12.85 -6.38 1.83
CA THR A 27 11.70 -6.50 0.91
C THR A 27 12.09 -6.99 -0.48
N GLU A 28 11.93 -8.30 -0.72
CA GLU A 28 11.83 -8.81 -2.09
C GLU A 28 10.54 -8.25 -2.73
N LEU A 29 10.69 -7.54 -3.85
CA LEU A 29 9.56 -7.00 -4.60
C LEU A 29 8.66 -8.13 -5.09
N LEU A 30 7.38 -8.06 -4.74
CA LEU A 30 6.40 -9.09 -5.08
C LEU A 30 6.06 -9.05 -6.58
N ILE A 31 6.14 -7.87 -7.20
CA ILE A 31 5.86 -7.67 -8.62
C ILE A 31 7.17 -7.73 -9.42
N ARG A 32 7.15 -8.44 -10.56
CA ARG A 32 8.29 -8.47 -11.47
C ARG A 32 8.60 -7.06 -11.99
N LYS A 33 9.87 -6.64 -11.93
CA LYS A 33 10.33 -5.29 -12.31
C LYS A 33 10.02 -4.91 -13.76
N LEU A 34 10.24 -5.83 -14.71
CA LEU A 34 10.08 -5.54 -16.15
C LEU A 34 8.63 -5.21 -16.57
N PRO A 35 7.60 -6.01 -16.22
CA PRO A 35 6.22 -5.66 -16.54
C PRO A 35 5.75 -4.40 -15.81
N PHE A 36 6.15 -4.18 -14.55
CA PHE A 36 5.82 -2.95 -13.83
C PHE A 36 6.41 -1.71 -14.52
N GLN A 37 7.68 -1.79 -14.93
CA GLN A 37 8.33 -0.71 -15.68
C GLN A 37 7.64 -0.42 -17.02
N ARG A 38 7.12 -1.43 -17.73
CA ARG A 38 6.35 -1.23 -18.97
C ARG A 38 5.05 -0.49 -18.69
N LEU A 39 4.32 -0.89 -17.67
CA LEU A 39 3.07 -0.25 -17.25
C LEU A 39 3.28 1.22 -16.85
N VAL A 40 4.31 1.52 -16.06
CA VAL A 40 4.64 2.90 -15.67
C VAL A 40 4.89 3.78 -16.90
N ARG A 41 5.59 3.25 -17.92
CA ARG A 41 5.88 3.99 -19.15
C ARG A 41 4.65 4.18 -20.02
N GLU A 42 3.81 3.16 -20.13
CA GLU A 42 2.53 3.21 -20.85
C GLU A 42 1.63 4.32 -20.28
N ILE A 43 1.38 4.31 -18.96
CA ILE A 43 0.56 5.33 -18.30
C ILE A 43 1.18 6.72 -18.45
N ALA A 44 2.50 6.85 -18.29
CA ALA A 44 3.16 8.15 -18.40
C ALA A 44 3.09 8.75 -19.81
N GLN A 45 3.05 7.90 -20.83
CA GLN A 45 2.98 8.32 -22.22
C GLN A 45 1.65 9.00 -22.57
N ASP A 46 0.56 8.64 -21.87
CA ASP A 46 -0.74 9.31 -22.00
C ASP A 46 -0.73 10.76 -21.49
N PHE A 47 0.19 11.10 -20.57
CA PHE A 47 0.33 12.45 -20.04
C PHE A 47 1.32 13.29 -20.84
N LYS A 48 2.46 12.72 -21.22
CA LYS A 48 3.50 13.41 -22.00
C LYS A 48 4.36 12.41 -22.75
N THR A 49 4.53 12.65 -24.05
CA THR A 49 5.43 11.86 -24.90
C THR A 49 6.90 12.12 -24.55
N ASP A 50 7.75 11.12 -24.78
CA ASP A 50 9.22 11.18 -24.61
C ASP A 50 9.74 11.40 -23.17
N LEU A 51 9.03 10.89 -22.16
CA LEU A 51 9.51 10.90 -20.78
C LEU A 51 10.61 9.85 -20.52
N ARG A 52 11.71 10.29 -19.88
CA ARG A 52 12.80 9.41 -19.41
C ARG A 52 12.71 9.25 -17.90
N PHE A 53 12.60 8.00 -17.44
CA PHE A 53 12.60 7.65 -16.02
C PHE A 53 14.00 7.25 -15.55
N GLN A 54 14.40 7.76 -14.38
CA GLN A 54 15.54 7.24 -13.63
C GLN A 54 15.18 5.85 -13.07
N SER A 55 16.16 4.95 -12.96
CA SER A 55 15.95 3.61 -12.41
C SER A 55 15.42 3.65 -10.97
N SER A 56 15.94 4.56 -10.14
CA SER A 56 15.47 4.76 -8.76
C SER A 56 14.04 5.27 -8.68
N ALA A 57 13.59 6.10 -9.64
CA ALA A 57 12.22 6.60 -9.66
C ALA A 57 11.20 5.47 -9.92
N VAL A 58 11.52 4.54 -10.84
CA VAL A 58 10.67 3.37 -11.10
C VAL A 58 10.62 2.44 -9.87
N MET A 59 11.75 2.26 -9.19
CA MET A 59 11.81 1.47 -7.95
C MET A 59 10.95 2.09 -6.84
N ALA A 60 11.07 3.40 -6.60
CA ALA A 60 10.26 4.09 -5.60
C ALA A 60 8.75 4.00 -5.90
N LEU A 61 8.36 4.12 -7.18
CA LEU A 61 6.97 3.91 -7.59
C LEU A 61 6.49 2.48 -7.30
N GLN A 62 7.35 1.50 -7.52
CA GLN A 62 7.03 0.09 -7.26
C GLN A 62 6.86 -0.17 -5.77
N GLU A 63 7.80 0.29 -4.95
CA GLU A 63 7.77 0.16 -3.49
C GLU A 63 6.52 0.81 -2.91
N ALA A 64 6.20 2.04 -3.33
CA ALA A 64 5.00 2.74 -2.90
C ALA A 64 3.71 2.01 -3.32
N SER A 65 3.67 1.48 -4.56
CA SER A 65 2.51 0.75 -5.08
C SER A 65 2.28 -0.56 -4.34
N GLU A 66 3.35 -1.34 -4.09
CA GLU A 66 3.25 -2.59 -3.33
C GLU A 66 2.88 -2.34 -1.87
N ALA A 67 3.45 -1.30 -1.24
CA ALA A 67 3.06 -0.89 0.11
C ALA A 67 1.58 -0.54 0.21
N TYR A 68 1.08 0.24 -0.74
CA TYR A 68 -0.33 0.61 -0.81
C TYR A 68 -1.24 -0.61 -1.00
N LEU A 69 -0.89 -1.50 -1.94
CA LEU A 69 -1.69 -2.70 -2.23
C LEU A 69 -1.74 -3.66 -1.03
N VAL A 70 -0.62 -3.89 -0.35
CA VAL A 70 -0.58 -4.73 0.85
C VAL A 70 -1.51 -4.16 1.93
N GLY A 71 -1.38 -2.88 2.26
CA GLY A 71 -2.25 -2.24 3.26
C GLY A 71 -3.73 -2.25 2.85
N LEU A 72 -4.03 -2.05 1.56
CA LEU A 72 -5.41 -2.12 1.07
C LEU A 72 -6.00 -3.54 1.19
N PHE A 73 -5.20 -4.57 0.94
CA PHE A 73 -5.63 -5.96 1.08
C PHE A 73 -5.82 -6.37 2.54
N GLU A 74 -5.02 -5.84 3.46
CA GLU A 74 -5.23 -6.01 4.91
C GLU A 74 -6.60 -5.47 5.34
N ASP A 75 -6.95 -4.24 4.95
CA ASP A 75 -8.26 -3.65 5.26
C ASP A 75 -9.41 -4.37 4.57
N THR A 76 -9.21 -4.80 3.32
CA THR A 76 -10.19 -5.58 2.56
C THR A 76 -10.46 -6.90 3.26
N ASN A 77 -9.42 -7.55 3.79
CA ASN A 77 -9.55 -8.79 4.55
C ASN A 77 -10.34 -8.57 5.85
N LEU A 78 -10.08 -7.48 6.57
CA LEU A 78 -10.88 -7.10 7.75
C LEU A 78 -12.36 -6.89 7.39
N CYS A 79 -12.65 -6.26 6.25
CA CYS A 79 -14.02 -6.11 5.75
C CYS A 79 -14.69 -7.46 5.42
N ALA A 80 -13.95 -8.40 4.83
CA ALA A 80 -14.46 -9.74 4.55
C ALA A 80 -14.77 -10.52 5.83
N ILE A 81 -13.87 -10.47 6.82
CA ILE A 81 -14.04 -11.10 8.14
C ILE A 81 -15.23 -10.51 8.88
N HIS A 82 -15.40 -9.17 8.84
CA HIS A 82 -16.56 -8.50 9.42
C HIS A 82 -17.89 -9.03 8.83
N ALA A 83 -17.89 -9.39 7.55
CA ALA A 83 -19.02 -10.01 6.86
C ALA A 83 -19.07 -11.55 6.99
N LYS A 84 -18.33 -12.14 7.94
CA LYS A 84 -18.24 -13.59 8.21
C LYS A 84 -17.76 -14.43 7.01
N ARG A 85 -16.93 -13.85 6.15
CA ARG A 85 -16.33 -14.52 4.98
C ARG A 85 -14.81 -14.54 5.11
N VAL A 86 -14.19 -15.56 4.52
CA VAL A 86 -12.72 -15.66 4.38
C VAL A 86 -12.26 -15.23 2.98
N THR A 87 -13.13 -15.34 1.98
CA THR A 87 -12.83 -14.91 0.61
C THR A 87 -13.11 -13.42 0.43
N ILE A 88 -12.08 -12.66 0.06
CA ILE A 88 -12.18 -11.25 -0.33
C ILE A 88 -12.97 -11.11 -1.64
N MET A 89 -13.84 -10.09 -1.71
CA MET A 89 -14.66 -9.78 -2.88
C MET A 89 -14.49 -8.33 -3.29
N PRO A 90 -14.81 -7.95 -4.55
CA PRO A 90 -14.70 -6.56 -5.01
C PRO A 90 -15.48 -5.55 -4.16
N LYS A 91 -16.60 -5.96 -3.56
CA LYS A 91 -17.39 -5.12 -2.63
C LYS A 91 -16.64 -4.77 -1.34
N ASP A 92 -15.73 -5.63 -0.88
CA ASP A 92 -14.93 -5.42 0.33
C ASP A 92 -13.83 -4.38 0.04
N ILE A 93 -13.24 -4.42 -1.16
CA ILE A 93 -12.27 -3.41 -1.62
C ILE A 93 -12.95 -2.04 -1.76
N GLN A 94 -14.13 -2.01 -2.35
CA GLN A 94 -14.91 -0.77 -2.50
C GLN A 94 -15.29 -0.16 -1.15
N LEU A 95 -15.57 -1.00 -0.14
CA LEU A 95 -15.85 -0.58 1.22
C LEU A 95 -14.58 -0.05 1.91
N ALA A 96 -13.47 -0.79 1.83
CA ALA A 96 -12.18 -0.38 2.40
C ALA A 96 -11.74 0.99 1.86
N ARG A 97 -11.77 1.18 0.53
CA ARG A 97 -11.47 2.48 -0.10
C ARG A 97 -12.41 3.60 0.32
N ARG A 98 -13.69 3.28 0.55
CA ARG A 98 -14.68 4.26 1.05
C ARG A 98 -14.34 4.70 2.47
N ILE A 99 -13.96 3.77 3.35
CA ILE A 99 -13.61 4.06 4.75
C ILE A 99 -12.31 4.85 4.83
N ARG A 100 -11.32 4.53 3.98
CA ARG A 100 -10.07 5.30 3.86
C ARG A 100 -10.26 6.72 3.34
N GLY A 101 -11.42 7.06 2.77
CA GLY A 101 -11.67 8.38 2.19
C GLY A 101 -11.03 8.57 0.81
N GLU A 102 -10.56 7.51 0.15
CA GLU A 102 -9.89 7.53 -1.16
C GLU A 102 -10.88 7.54 -2.34
N ARG A 103 -12.12 7.96 -2.10
CA ARG A 103 -13.09 8.18 -3.16
C ARG A 103 -12.85 9.55 -3.78
N ALA A 104 -12.53 9.53 -5.07
CA ALA A 104 -12.94 10.57 -6.00
C ALA A 104 -14.47 10.64 -6.07
#